data_AF-A0A419GRT5-F1
#
_entry.id   AF-A0A419GRT5-F1
#
_cell.length_a   1.000
_cell.length_b   1.000
_cell.length_c   1.000
_cell.angle_alpha   90.00
_cell.angle_beta   90.00
_cell.angle_gamma   90.00
#
_symmetry.space_group_name_H-M   'P 1'
#
loop_
_entity.id
_entity.type
_entity.pdbx_description
1 polymer ?
#
loop_
_entity_poly.entity_id
_entity_poly.type
_entity_poly.pdbx_seq_one_letter_code
_entity_poly.pdbx_strand_id
1 'polypeptide(L)'
;MDTKIPTKPVKVMITTDDYEIQGHLHIKVGGYQSRLSDLLNSKDARFIPVTDAVYLQVNNPEGEPQHADTMIVRISSIKAVIPYPDEEKKAAEEYRSSGYEGNVKPKGWG
;
A
#
# COMPACT_ATOMS: atom_id res chain seq x y z
N MET A 1 4.16 -16.51 -27.15
CA MET A 1 3.39 -16.92 -25.96
C MET A 1 3.17 -15.66 -25.14
N ASP A 2 1.93 -15.27 -24.90
CA ASP A 2 1.59 -14.09 -24.08
C ASP A 2 1.73 -14.49 -22.60
N THR A 3 2.92 -14.34 -22.03
CA THR A 3 3.28 -14.76 -20.66
C THR A 3 2.83 -13.73 -19.62
N LYS A 4 1.57 -13.32 -19.68
CA LYS A 4 0.99 -12.45 -18.64
C LYS A 4 0.60 -13.31 -17.45
N ILE A 5 1.26 -13.07 -16.32
CA ILE A 5 0.88 -13.69 -15.05
C ILE A 5 -0.29 -12.87 -14.47
N PRO A 6 -1.47 -13.46 -14.25
CA PRO A 6 -2.58 -12.74 -13.65
C PRO A 6 -2.25 -12.37 -12.20
N THR A 7 -2.43 -11.10 -11.87
CA THR A 7 -2.22 -10.56 -10.53
C THR A 7 -3.39 -9.71 -10.09
N LYS A 8 -3.64 -9.65 -8.78
CA LYS A 8 -4.57 -8.71 -8.16
C LYS A 8 -3.75 -7.56 -7.54
N PRO A 9 -4.08 -6.28 -7.81
CA PRO A 9 -3.50 -5.17 -7.08
C PRO A 9 -4.04 -5.13 -5.65
N VAL A 10 -3.17 -4.87 -4.69
CA VAL A 10 -3.49 -4.65 -3.28
C VAL A 10 -2.91 -3.30 -2.91
N LYS A 11 -3.78 -2.36 -2.49
CA LYS A 11 -3.32 -1.08 -1.98
C LYS A 11 -2.65 -1.28 -0.63
N VAL A 12 -1.45 -0.73 -0.47
CA VAL A 12 -0.65 -0.88 0.76
C VAL A 12 -0.07 0.45 1.19
N MET A 13 0.22 0.56 2.48
CA MET A 13 1.20 1.47 3.06
C MET A 13 2.44 0.67 3.41
N ILE A 14 3.61 1.13 2.96
CA ILE A 14 4.92 0.55 3.25
C ILE A 14 5.71 1.59 4.03
N THR A 15 6.21 1.19 5.20
CA THR A 15 7.09 2.02 6.02
C THR A 15 8.52 1.52 5.89
N THR A 16 9.44 2.43 5.60
CA THR A 16 10.88 2.21 5.62
C THR A 16 11.53 3.11 6.68
N ASP A 17 12.86 3.08 6.80
CA ASP A 17 13.56 4.00 7.71
C ASP A 17 13.37 5.48 7.30
N ASP A 18 13.33 5.76 6.00
CA ASP A 18 13.36 7.13 5.48
C ASP A 18 12.03 7.60 4.89
N TYR A 19 11.15 6.67 4.49
CA TYR A 19 9.93 6.98 3.75
C TYR A 19 8.70 6.19 4.21
N GLU A 20 7.55 6.87 4.15
CA GLU A 20 6.23 6.24 4.05
C GLU A 20 5.81 6.23 2.57
N ILE A 21 5.37 5.06 2.09
CA ILE A 21 5.06 4.83 0.68
C ILE A 21 3.66 4.21 0.57
N GLN A 22 2.75 4.90 -0.09
CA GLN A 22 1.45 4.35 -0.48
C GLN A 22 1.48 3.92 -1.95
N GLY A 23 0.87 2.80 -2.29
CA GLY A 23 0.75 2.37 -3.69
C GLY A 23 0.13 0.99 -3.81
N HIS A 24 0.34 0.32 -4.95
CA HIS A 24 -0.21 -1.01 -5.21
C HIS A 24 0.90 -2.06 -5.32
N LEU A 25 0.75 -3.15 -4.57
CA LEU A 25 1.50 -4.38 -4.77
C LEU A 25 0.66 -5.39 -5.55
N HIS A 26 1.30 -6.08 -6.49
CA HIS A 26 0.63 -7.08 -7.33
C HIS A 26 0.89 -8.49 -6.79
N ILE A 27 -0.16 -9.12 -6.28
CA ILE A 27 -0.11 -10.51 -5.77
C ILE A 27 -0.67 -11.49 -6.82
N LYS A 28 -0.13 -12.70 -6.91
CA LYS A 28 -0.61 -13.71 -7.87
C LYS A 28 -2.00 -14.20 -7.50
N VAL A 29 -2.84 -14.44 -8.51
CA VAL A 29 -4.19 -14.96 -8.32
C VAL A 29 -4.15 -16.51 -8.23
N GLY A 30 -4.52 -17.06 -7.08
CA GLY A 30 -4.60 -18.52 -6.83
C GLY A 30 -3.26 -19.18 -6.48
N GLY A 31 -3.23 -20.02 -5.43
CA GLY A 31 -2.06 -20.82 -5.01
C GLY A 31 -1.27 -20.30 -3.80
N TYR A 32 -0.08 -20.86 -3.56
CA TYR A 32 0.83 -20.64 -2.41
C TYR A 32 1.54 -19.26 -2.37
N GLN A 33 1.13 -18.30 -3.21
CA GLN A 33 1.63 -16.91 -3.23
C GLN A 33 0.48 -15.88 -3.33
N SER A 34 -0.69 -16.27 -2.82
CA SER A 34 -1.89 -15.44 -2.83
C SER A 34 -1.96 -14.46 -1.65
N ARG A 35 -0.94 -14.46 -0.78
CA ARG A 35 -0.85 -13.57 0.39
C ARG A 35 0.32 -12.62 0.24
N LEU A 36 0.13 -11.40 0.75
CA LEU A 36 1.17 -10.40 0.83
C LEU A 36 2.39 -10.90 1.64
N SER A 37 2.16 -11.67 2.69
CA SER A 37 3.23 -12.31 3.48
C SER A 37 4.10 -13.25 2.65
N ASP A 38 3.51 -13.97 1.69
CA ASP A 38 4.25 -14.96 0.87
C ASP A 38 5.16 -14.24 -0.13
N LEU A 39 4.70 -13.10 -0.65
CA LEU A 39 5.50 -12.21 -1.51
C LEU A 39 6.70 -11.65 -0.74
N LEU A 40 6.48 -11.13 0.47
CA LEU A 40 7.53 -10.53 1.30
C LEU A 40 8.54 -11.55 1.82
N ASN A 41 8.11 -12.79 2.06
CA ASN A 41 8.98 -13.87 2.55
C ASN A 41 9.62 -14.71 1.42
N SER A 42 9.43 -14.35 0.16
CA SER A 42 10.00 -15.08 -0.96
C SER A 42 11.54 -15.00 -0.91
N LYS A 43 12.20 -16.16 -0.80
CA LYS A 43 13.67 -16.27 -0.71
C LYS A 43 14.41 -15.69 -1.93
N ASP A 44 13.72 -15.64 -3.07
CA ASP A 44 14.30 -15.17 -4.34
C ASP A 44 14.04 -13.67 -4.58
N ALA A 45 13.06 -13.08 -3.88
CA ALA A 45 12.70 -11.68 -4.06
C ALA A 45 13.59 -10.79 -3.16
N ARG A 46 14.43 -9.96 -3.77
CA ARG A 46 15.20 -8.92 -3.04
C ARG A 46 14.53 -7.56 -3.09
N PHE A 47 13.65 -7.37 -4.07
CA PHE A 47 12.95 -6.12 -4.35
C PHE A 47 11.49 -6.41 -4.70
N ILE A 48 10.61 -5.46 -4.39
CA ILE A 48 9.20 -5.49 -4.77
C ILE A 48 8.84 -4.22 -5.57
N PRO A 49 8.14 -4.36 -6.70
CA PRO A 49 7.61 -3.21 -7.42
C PRO A 49 6.31 -2.72 -6.75
N VAL A 50 6.25 -1.42 -6.49
CA VAL A 50 5.06 -0.69 -6.05
C VAL A 50 4.64 0.20 -7.20
N THR A 51 3.41 0.08 -7.68
CA THR A 51 2.88 0.95 -8.75
C THR A 51 2.01 2.07 -8.19
N ASP A 52 1.90 3.17 -8.93
CA ASP A 52 1.17 4.39 -8.54
C ASP A 52 1.60 4.87 -7.14
N ALA A 53 2.91 4.92 -6.94
CA ALA A 53 3.52 5.15 -5.64
C ALA A 53 3.48 6.63 -5.29
N VAL A 54 2.91 6.95 -4.13
CA VAL A 54 3.00 8.25 -3.47
C VAL A 54 3.85 8.08 -2.23
N TYR A 55 4.87 8.92 -2.04
CA TYR A 55 5.82 8.76 -0.94
C TYR A 55 6.21 10.07 -0.28
N LEU A 56 6.46 10.00 1.01
CA LEU A 56 6.81 11.12 1.88
C LEU A 56 7.99 10.73 2.76
N GLN A 57 8.90 11.67 3.04
CA GLN A 57 10.00 11.44 3.98
C GLN A 57 9.48 11.41 5.42
N VAL A 58 9.84 10.37 6.17
CA VAL A 58 9.44 10.20 7.59
C VAL A 58 9.96 11.37 8.45
N ASN A 59 11.18 11.84 8.16
CA ASN A 59 11.82 12.94 8.88
C ASN A 59 11.36 14.34 8.43
N ASN A 60 10.49 14.42 7.42
CA ASN A 60 9.92 15.67 6.93
C ASN A 60 8.44 15.47 6.55
N PRO A 61 7.56 15.29 7.55
CA PRO A 61 6.14 15.00 7.31
C PRO A 61 5.38 16.19 6.71
N GLU A 62 5.92 17.41 6.80
CA GLU A 62 5.37 18.61 6.16
C GLU A 62 5.88 18.80 4.72
N GLY A 63 6.72 17.89 4.24
CA GLY A 63 7.20 17.89 2.87
C GLY A 63 6.09 17.58 1.86
N GLU A 64 6.31 17.97 0.61
CA GLU A 64 5.40 17.65 -0.49
C GLU A 64 5.47 16.14 -0.84
N PRO A 65 4.33 15.44 -0.92
CA PRO A 65 4.29 14.07 -1.39
C PRO A 65 4.83 13.95 -2.83
N GLN A 66 5.69 12.97 -3.06
CA GLN A 66 6.26 12.70 -4.36
C GLN A 66 5.54 11.54 -5.03
N HIS A 67 5.51 11.52 -6.37
CA HIS A 67 4.84 10.48 -7.15
C HIS A 67 5.82 9.73 -8.05
N ALA A 68 5.60 8.42 -8.21
CA ALA A 68 6.28 7.59 -9.19
C ALA A 68 5.32 6.51 -9.73
N ASP A 69 5.24 6.37 -11.06
CA ASP A 69 4.40 5.34 -11.70
C ASP A 69 4.83 3.92 -11.27
N THR A 70 6.13 3.74 -11.03
CA THR A 70 6.69 2.50 -10.49
C THR A 70 7.89 2.80 -9.60
N MET A 71 7.86 2.27 -8.38
CA MET A 71 8.94 2.32 -7.40
C MET A 71 9.43 0.92 -7.07
N ILE A 72 10.74 0.71 -7.09
CA ILE A 72 11.35 -0.56 -6.69
C ILE A 72 11.83 -0.44 -5.24
N VAL A 73 11.19 -1.17 -4.33
CA VAL A 73 11.49 -1.13 -2.89
C VAL A 73 12.28 -2.37 -2.51
N ARG A 74 13.39 -2.21 -1.78
CA ARG A 74 14.17 -3.33 -1.26
C ARG A 74 13.43 -3.95 -0.08
N ILE A 75 13.20 -5.27 -0.10
CA ILE A 75 12.41 -5.92 0.99
C ILE A 75 13.09 -5.73 2.35
N SER A 76 14.43 -5.78 2.40
CA SER A 76 15.18 -5.63 3.64
C SER A 76 15.12 -4.25 4.27
N SER A 77 14.66 -3.20 3.55
CA SER A 77 14.46 -1.86 4.12
C SER A 77 13.04 -1.64 4.62
N ILE A 78 12.13 -2.59 4.38
CA ILE A 78 10.74 -2.51 4.82
C ILE A 78 10.68 -2.86 6.31
N LYS A 79 10.11 -1.96 7.10
CA LYS A 79 9.78 -2.18 8.51
C LYS A 79 8.39 -2.76 8.69
N ALA A 80 7.44 -2.26 7.89
CA ALA A 80 6.06 -2.69 7.93
C ALA A 80 5.41 -2.57 6.54
N VAL A 81 4.47 -3.47 6.28
CA VAL A 81 3.51 -3.33 5.18
C VAL A 81 2.11 -3.52 5.74
N ILE A 82 1.27 -2.52 5.57
CA ILE A 82 -0.11 -2.52 6.02
C ILE A 82 -0.99 -2.50 4.77
N PRO A 83 -1.72 -3.59 4.48
CA PRO A 83 -2.73 -3.55 3.42
C PRO A 83 -3.90 -2.67 3.87
N TYR A 84 -4.35 -1.78 2.99
CA TYR A 84 -5.61 -1.09 3.22
C TYR A 84 -6.75 -2.09 2.99
N PRO A 85 -7.59 -2.38 3.98
CA PRO A 85 -8.82 -3.11 3.70
C PRO A 85 -9.67 -2.25 2.75
N ASP A 86 -10.16 -2.85 1.66
CA ASP A 86 -11.04 -2.19 0.69
C ASP A 86 -12.33 -1.61 1.33
N GLU A 87 -12.57 -1.89 2.62
CA GLU A 87 -13.69 -1.41 3.42
C GLU A 87 -13.64 0.10 3.72
N GLU A 88 -12.47 0.74 3.83
CA GLU A 88 -12.40 2.19 4.11
C GLU A 88 -12.82 3.04 2.90
N LYS A 89 -12.59 2.57 1.68
CA LYS A 89 -13.10 3.22 0.47
C LYS A 89 -14.61 3.08 0.37
N LYS A 90 -15.14 1.89 0.65
CA LYS A 90 -16.58 1.65 0.72
C LYS A 90 -17.25 2.52 1.79
N ALA A 91 -16.67 2.55 3.00
CA ALA A 91 -17.15 3.40 4.08
C ALA A 91 -17.08 4.88 3.69
N ALA A 92 -15.95 5.38 3.19
CA ALA A 92 -15.79 6.78 2.80
C ALA A 92 -16.69 7.18 1.61
N GLU A 93 -16.92 6.29 0.64
CA GLU A 93 -17.83 6.50 -0.49
C GLU A 93 -19.31 6.43 -0.07
N GLU A 94 -19.68 5.49 0.79
CA GLU A 94 -21.01 5.42 1.41
C GLU A 94 -21.28 6.65 2.31
N TYR A 95 -20.28 7.13 3.05
CA TYR A 95 -20.36 8.37 3.83
C TYR A 95 -20.54 9.59 2.92
N ARG A 96 -19.72 9.74 1.85
CA ARG A 96 -19.87 10.84 0.87
C ARG A 96 -21.21 10.79 0.13
N SER A 97 -21.74 9.59 -0.12
CA SER A 97 -23.03 9.40 -0.78
C SER A 97 -24.24 9.57 0.14
N SER A 98 -24.07 9.53 1.47
CA SER A 98 -25.16 9.63 2.45
C SER A 98 -25.45 11.06 2.93
N GLY A 99 -24.62 12.05 2.57
CA GLY A 99 -24.91 13.48 2.81
C GLY A 99 -24.96 13.91 4.28
N TYR A 100 -24.40 13.13 5.22
CA TYR A 100 -24.38 13.48 6.64
C TYR A 100 -23.22 14.43 6.99
N GLU A 101 -23.52 15.69 7.34
CA GLU A 101 -22.61 16.61 8.01
C GLU A 101 -22.48 16.26 9.50
N GLY A 102 -21.67 15.24 9.81
CA GLY A 102 -21.39 14.84 11.19
C GLY A 102 -19.93 15.11 11.57
N ASN A 103 -19.71 16.01 12.53
CA ASN A 103 -18.40 16.26 13.15
C ASN A 103 -17.88 14.96 13.82
N VAL A 104 -16.83 14.35 13.29
CA VAL A 104 -16.13 13.25 13.97
C VAL A 104 -14.75 13.74 14.39
N LYS A 105 -14.57 13.98 15.70
CA LYS A 105 -13.23 13.96 16.28
C LYS A 105 -12.71 12.51 16.19
N PRO A 106 -11.52 12.26 15.63
CA PRO A 106 -10.96 10.92 15.60
C PRO A 106 -10.78 10.41 17.04
N LYS A 107 -11.45 9.31 17.38
CA LYS A 107 -11.19 8.56 18.60
C LYS A 107 -9.83 7.89 18.47
N GLY A 108 -8.83 8.37 19.21
CA GLY A 108 -7.55 7.66 19.30
C GLY A 108 -6.30 8.49 19.62
N TRP A 109 -6.40 9.79 19.85
CA TRP A 109 -5.27 10.59 20.34
C TRP A 109 -5.58 11.06 21.76
N GLY A 110 -4.96 10.39 22.73
CA GLY A 110 -4.66 10.99 24.03
C GLY A 110 -3.40 11.81 23.93
#